data_AF-A0A838F1A5-F1
#
_entry.id   AF-A0A838F1A5-F1
#
_cell.length_a   1.000
_cell.length_b   1.000
_cell.length_c   1.000
_cell.angle_alpha   90.00
_cell.angle_beta   90.00
_cell.angle_gamma   90.00
#
_symmetry.space_group_name_H-M   'P 1'
#
loop_
_entity.id
_entity.type
_entity.pdbx_description
1 polymer ?
#
loop_
_entity_poly.entity_id
_entity_poly.type
_entity_poly.pdbx_seq_one_letter_code
_entity_poly.pdbx_strand_id
1 'polypeptide(L)'
;MIETTQNPINLKYQKKILGYLDGSLSAEDKSEFEAYVRTNPEFEVQIQKKEVELVFLKKLIPAQVMSQETAQSLDTEMKLSIFNLLKEEPKNFVDQVKNAWEEWINR
;
A
#
# COMPACT_ATOMS: atom_id res chain seq x y z
N MET A 1 24.97 -30.36 -0.56
CA MET A 1 23.68 -29.67 -0.43
C MET A 1 23.55 -29.33 1.04
N ILE A 2 23.67 -28.06 1.42
CA ILE A 2 23.57 -27.66 2.83
C ILE A 2 22.11 -27.29 3.04
N GLU A 3 21.36 -28.18 3.68
CA GLU A 3 20.03 -27.86 4.20
C GLU A 3 20.22 -26.83 5.31
N THR A 4 20.05 -25.55 5.00
CA THR A 4 19.83 -24.51 6.01
C THR A 4 18.52 -24.81 6.70
N THR A 5 18.58 -25.65 7.74
CA THR A 5 17.53 -25.80 8.74
C THR A 5 17.45 -24.47 9.47
N GLN A 6 16.71 -23.52 8.90
CA GLN A 6 16.36 -22.28 9.60
C GLN A 6 15.54 -22.67 10.83
N ASN A 7 16.17 -22.54 12.00
CA ASN A 7 15.53 -22.79 13.28
C ASN A 7 14.21 -22.00 13.35
N PRO A 8 13.05 -22.60 13.65
CA PRO A 8 11.76 -21.91 13.63
C PRO A 8 11.72 -20.67 14.53
N ILE A 9 12.56 -20.64 15.56
CA ILE A 9 12.76 -19.49 16.44
C ILE A 9 13.36 -18.29 15.69
N ASN A 10 14.33 -18.54 14.79
CA ASN A 10 14.99 -17.52 13.97
C ASN A 10 13.98 -16.83 13.04
N LEU A 11 13.09 -17.61 12.41
CA LEU A 11 12.02 -17.08 11.55
C LEU A 11 11.00 -16.21 12.30
N LYS A 12 10.68 -16.55 13.56
CA LYS A 12 9.82 -15.72 14.43
C LYS A 12 10.43 -14.34 14.63
N TYR A 13 11.70 -14.28 15.03
CA TYR A 13 12.38 -13.03 15.32
C TYR A 13 12.76 -12.25 14.07
N GLN A 14 13.02 -12.92 12.94
CA GLN A 14 13.27 -12.27 11.66
C GLN A 14 12.08 -11.43 11.21
N LYS A 15 10.84 -11.90 11.45
CA LYS A 15 9.62 -11.13 11.18
C LYS A 15 9.47 -9.92 12.11
N LYS A 16 9.99 -9.98 13.33
CA LYS A 16 9.95 -8.89 14.31
C LYS A 16 10.90 -7.73 13.95
N ILE A 17 11.92 -7.94 13.11
CA ILE A 17 12.89 -6.90 12.72
C ILE A 17 12.19 -5.66 12.14
N LEU A 18 11.25 -5.84 11.22
CA LEU A 18 10.57 -4.70 10.57
C LEU A 18 9.70 -3.92 11.56
N GLY A 19 8.93 -4.62 12.39
CA GLY A 19 8.12 -3.97 13.42
C GLY A 19 8.97 -3.27 14.49
N TYR A 20 10.17 -3.80 14.77
CA TYR A 20 11.12 -3.17 15.68
C TYR A 20 11.66 -1.85 15.10
N LEU A 21 12.02 -1.84 13.81
CA LEU A 21 12.53 -0.66 13.12
C LEU A 21 11.46 0.41 12.87
N ASP A 22 10.22 0.01 12.63
CA ASP A 22 9.05 0.89 12.46
C ASP A 22 8.45 1.34 13.81
N GLY A 23 8.80 0.69 14.91
CA GLY A 23 8.26 0.98 16.24
C GLY A 23 6.83 0.45 16.46
N SER A 24 6.32 -0.40 15.57
CA SER A 24 4.99 -1.02 15.67
C SER A 24 4.95 -2.27 16.56
N LEU A 25 6.09 -2.71 17.11
CA LEU A 25 6.10 -3.76 18.13
C LEU A 25 5.48 -3.30 19.45
N SER A 26 4.76 -4.21 20.11
CA SER A 26 4.32 -4.04 21.48
C SER A 26 5.53 -3.91 22.43
N ALA A 27 5.34 -3.29 23.61
CA ALA A 27 6.41 -3.13 24.59
C ALA A 27 6.99 -4.49 25.05
N GLU A 28 6.13 -5.51 25.18
CA GLU A 28 6.53 -6.87 25.53
C GLU A 28 7.33 -7.54 24.40
N ASP A 29 6.85 -7.47 23.16
CA ASP A 29 7.53 -8.05 22.01
C ASP A 29 8.87 -7.38 21.72
N LYS A 30 8.96 -6.06 21.97
CA LYS A 30 10.20 -5.29 21.86
C LYS A 30 11.23 -5.77 22.88
N SER A 31 10.83 -5.93 24.15
CA SER A 31 11.73 -6.42 25.19
C SER A 31 12.18 -7.87 24.94
N GLU A 32 11.29 -8.75 24.47
CA GLU A 32 11.64 -10.13 24.08
C GLU A 32 12.65 -10.11 22.92
N PHE A 33 12.40 -9.27 21.91
CA PHE A 33 13.27 -9.14 20.75
C PHE A 33 14.65 -8.57 21.10
N GLU A 34 14.73 -7.53 21.94
CA GLU A 34 16.01 -6.98 22.40
C GLU A 34 16.84 -7.99 23.19
N ALA A 35 16.20 -8.80 24.06
CA ALA A 35 16.88 -9.88 24.77
C ALA A 35 17.40 -10.96 23.80
N TYR A 36 16.62 -11.29 22.78
CA TYR A 36 17.04 -12.23 21.74
C TYR A 36 18.22 -11.69 20.91
N VAL A 37 18.19 -10.42 20.50
CA VAL A 37 19.28 -9.78 19.73
C VAL A 37 20.58 -9.76 20.53
N ARG A 38 20.54 -9.46 21.84
CA ARG A 38 21.73 -9.50 22.71
C ARG A 38 22.41 -10.88 22.76
N THR A 39 21.64 -11.95 22.56
CA THR A 39 22.17 -13.32 22.61
C THR A 39 22.53 -13.87 21.22
N ASN A 40 22.11 -13.19 20.15
CA ASN A 40 22.27 -13.63 18.76
C ASN A 40 22.79 -12.45 17.91
N PRO A 41 24.11 -12.15 17.96
CA PRO A 41 24.69 -10.98 17.31
C PRO A 41 24.52 -10.97 15.78
N GLU A 42 24.23 -12.12 15.15
CA GLU A 42 23.88 -12.20 13.73
C GLU A 42 22.59 -11.43 13.40
N PHE A 43 21.69 -11.25 14.36
CA PHE A 43 20.48 -10.44 14.18
C PHE A 43 20.77 -8.96 14.18
N GLU A 44 21.79 -8.51 14.89
CA GLU A 44 22.20 -7.10 14.88
C GLU A 44 22.67 -6.68 13.49
N VAL A 45 23.44 -7.54 12.81
CA VAL A 45 23.83 -7.35 11.41
C VAL A 45 22.61 -7.32 10.47
N GLN A 46 21.61 -8.17 10.72
CA GLN A 46 20.38 -8.18 9.92
C GLN A 46 19.54 -6.92 10.14
N ILE A 47 19.45 -6.42 11.38
CA ILE A 47 18.76 -5.16 11.71
C ILE A 47 19.43 -4.01 10.98
N GLN A 48 20.76 -3.88 11.07
CA GLN A 48 21.52 -2.82 10.38
C GLN A 48 21.32 -2.90 8.85
N LYS A 49 21.37 -4.10 8.27
CA LYS A 49 21.10 -4.29 6.84
C LYS A 49 19.72 -3.80 6.45
N LYS A 50 18.69 -4.12 7.25
CA LYS A 50 17.31 -3.69 7.01
C LYS A 50 17.12 -2.18 7.22
N GLU A 51 17.81 -1.58 8.18
CA GLU A 51 17.81 -0.14 8.39
C GLU A 51 18.39 0.61 7.18
N VAL A 52 19.54 0.16 6.65
CA VAL A 52 20.14 0.72 5.43
C VAL A 52 19.21 0.56 4.23
N GLU A 53 18.58 -0.62 4.08
CA GLU A 53 17.60 -0.88 3.02
C GLU A 53 16.40 0.07 3.12
N LEU A 54 15.87 0.31 4.32
CA LEU A 54 14.77 1.26 4.55
C LEU A 54 15.18 2.70 4.23
N VAL A 55 16.39 3.12 4.62
CA VAL A 55 16.91 4.46 4.29
C VAL A 55 17.09 4.61 2.79
N PHE A 56 17.57 3.58 2.11
CA PHE A 56 17.71 3.57 0.66
C PHE A 56 16.35 3.62 -0.04
N LEU A 57 15.39 2.80 0.38
CA LEU A 57 14.02 2.83 -0.16
C LEU A 57 13.36 4.19 0.06
N LYS A 58 13.53 4.81 1.23
CA LYS A 58 13.06 6.18 1.50
C LYS A 58 13.67 7.24 0.57
N LYS A 59 14.89 7.01 0.07
CA LYS A 59 15.55 7.90 -0.91
C LYS A 59 15.13 7.60 -2.35
N LEU A 60 14.81 6.34 -2.66
CA LEU A 60 14.36 5.91 -3.97
C LEU A 60 12.88 6.23 -4.23
N ILE A 61 12.06 6.24 -3.17
CA ILE A 61 10.75 6.88 -3.24
C ILE A 61 11.07 8.35 -3.45
N PRO A 62 10.83 8.92 -4.65
CA PRO A 62 10.97 10.35 -4.83
C PRO A 62 10.09 10.98 -3.74
N ALA A 63 10.38 12.19 -3.28
CA ALA A 63 9.49 12.95 -2.41
C ALA A 63 8.07 13.21 -3.02
N GLN A 64 7.70 12.50 -4.08
CA GLN A 64 6.38 12.12 -4.57
C GLN A 64 5.68 11.07 -3.67
N VAL A 65 5.81 11.19 -2.34
CA VAL A 65 4.55 11.23 -1.59
C VAL A 65 3.84 12.41 -2.23
N MET A 66 2.85 12.14 -3.09
CA MET A 66 2.06 13.16 -3.76
C MET A 66 1.94 14.35 -2.82
N SER A 67 2.50 15.51 -3.21
CA SER A 67 2.23 16.71 -2.44
C SER A 67 0.71 16.75 -2.26
N GLN A 68 0.20 17.06 -1.06
CA GLN A 68 -1.26 17.06 -0.86
C GLN A 68 -1.97 17.85 -1.98
N GLU A 69 -1.30 18.85 -2.53
CA GLU A 69 -1.66 19.60 -3.72
C GLU A 69 -1.77 18.74 -5.00
N THR A 70 -0.79 17.90 -5.33
CA THR A 70 -0.86 16.97 -6.49
C THR A 70 -1.94 15.90 -6.29
N ALA A 71 -2.14 15.41 -5.07
CA ALA A 71 -3.22 14.45 -4.77
C ALA A 71 -4.61 15.08 -4.88
N GLN A 72 -4.77 16.29 -4.37
CA GLN A 72 -6.01 17.05 -4.49
C GLN A 72 -6.28 17.49 -5.93
N SER A 73 -5.26 17.87 -6.70
CA SER A 73 -5.39 18.19 -8.13
C SER A 73 -5.88 16.97 -8.92
N LEU A 74 -5.25 15.81 -8.69
CA LEU A 74 -5.63 14.57 -9.38
C LEU A 74 -7.06 14.13 -9.02
N ASP A 75 -7.45 14.22 -7.75
CA ASP A 75 -8.80 13.90 -7.29
C ASP A 75 -9.85 14.89 -7.85
N THR A 76 -9.49 16.17 -7.95
CA THR A 76 -10.35 17.20 -8.55
C THR A 76 -10.54 16.98 -10.04
N GLU A 77 -9.46 16.71 -10.78
CA GLU A 77 -9.51 16.38 -12.21
C GLU A 77 -10.29 15.09 -12.48
N MET A 78 -10.12 14.07 -11.64
CA MET A 78 -10.89 12.82 -11.74
C MET A 78 -12.38 13.06 -11.48
N LYS A 79 -12.74 13.84 -10.45
CA LYS A 79 -14.14 14.21 -10.17
C LYS A 79 -14.75 15.02 -11.30
N LEU A 80 -14.00 15.95 -11.89
CA LEU A 80 -14.46 16.77 -13.02
C LEU A 80 -14.65 15.96 -14.29
N SER A 81 -13.76 14.99 -14.57
CA SER A 81 -13.92 14.11 -15.74
C SER A 81 -15.12 13.17 -15.58
N ILE A 82 -15.32 12.58 -14.39
CA ILE A 82 -16.53 11.80 -14.08
C ILE A 82 -17.78 12.67 -14.17
N PHE A 83 -17.75 13.89 -13.63
CA PHE A 83 -18.87 14.82 -13.70
C PHE A 83 -19.20 15.20 -15.14
N ASN A 84 -18.21 15.50 -15.97
CA ASN A 84 -18.43 15.82 -17.38
C ASN A 84 -18.97 14.60 -18.15
N LEU A 85 -18.47 13.40 -17.89
CA LEU A 85 -19.00 12.16 -18.48
C LEU A 85 -20.45 11.88 -18.07
N LEU A 86 -20.83 12.23 -16.84
CA LEU A 86 -22.21 12.09 -16.35
C LEU A 86 -23.13 13.24 -16.79
N LYS A 87 -22.56 14.40 -17.13
CA LYS A 87 -23.29 15.61 -17.55
C LYS A 87 -23.43 15.72 -19.07
N GLU A 88 -22.62 15.00 -19.83
CA GLU A 88 -22.97 14.63 -21.20
C GLU A 88 -24.17 13.68 -21.15
N GLU A 89 -25.34 14.26 -20.86
CA GLU A 89 -26.61 13.61 -21.16
C GLU A 89 -26.55 13.18 -22.63
N PRO A 90 -26.65 11.88 -22.92
CA PRO A 90 -26.87 11.47 -24.28
C PRO A 90 -28.31 11.87 -24.59
N LYS A 91 -28.50 13.09 -25.09
CA LYS A 91 -29.77 13.55 -25.68
C LYS A 91 -30.32 12.47 -26.62
N ASN A 92 -29.42 11.76 -27.30
CA ASN A 92 -29.76 10.66 -28.19
C ASN A 92 -30.18 9.35 -27.50
N PHE A 93 -29.73 9.03 -26.28
CA PHE A 93 -30.05 7.74 -25.65
C PHE A 93 -31.43 7.75 -25.01
N VAL A 94 -31.78 8.82 -24.29
CA VAL A 94 -33.12 8.94 -23.70
C VAL A 94 -34.18 9.02 -24.79
N ASP A 95 -33.91 9.76 -25.88
CA ASP A 95 -34.79 9.81 -27.04
C ASP A 95 -34.86 8.46 -27.79
N GLN A 96 -33.75 7.73 -27.92
CA GLN A 96 -33.75 6.38 -28.51
C GLN A 96 -34.53 5.38 -27.66
N VAL A 97 -34.38 5.40 -26.34
CA VAL A 97 -35.10 4.51 -25.42
C VAL A 97 -36.59 4.85 -25.43
N LYS A 98 -36.95 6.13 -25.44
CA LYS A 98 -38.34 6.57 -25.50
C LYS A 98 -39.02 6.14 -26.80
N ASN A 99 -38.37 6.33 -27.95
CA ASN A 99 -38.92 5.93 -29.26
C ASN A 99 -39.10 4.42 -29.35
N ALA A 100 -38.14 3.62 -28.86
CA ALA A 100 -38.25 2.16 -28.84
C ALA A 100 -39.38 1.66 -27.93
N TRP A 101 -39.67 2.38 -26.84
CA TRP A 101 -40.74 2.03 -25.91
C TRP A 101 -42.14 2.39 -26.47
N GLU A 102 -42.27 3.54 -27.14
CA GLU A 102 -43.51 3.94 -27.82
C GLU A 102 -43.85 3.03 -29.01
N GLU A 103 -42.86 2.55 -29.77
CA GLU A 103 -43.06 1.54 -30.82
C GLU A 103 -43.49 0.17 -30.27
N TRP A 104 -43.03 -0.21 -29.08
CA TRP A 104 -43.41 -1.48 -28.45
C TRP A 104 -44.84 -1.47 -27.90
N ILE A 105 -45.34 -0.33 -27.42
CA ILE A 105 -46.69 -0.20 -26.86
C ILE A 105 -47.77 -0.06 -27.95
N ASN A 106 -47.42 0.53 -29.09
CA ASN A 106 -48.36 0.72 -30.22
C ASN A 106 -48.38 -0.45 -31.21
N ARG A 107 -47.80 -1.59 -30.86
CA ARG A 107 -47.78 -2.83 -31.66
C ARG A 107 -48.63 -3.91 -31.02
#